data_AF-A0A2S8BCM5-F1
#
_entry.id   AF-A0A2S8BCM5-F1
#
_cell.length_a   1.000
_cell.length_b   1.000
_cell.length_c   1.000
_cell.angle_alpha   90.00
_cell.angle_beta   90.00
_cell.angle_gamma   90.00
#
_symmetry.space_group_name_H-M   'P 1'
#
loop_
_entity.id
_entity.type
_entity.pdbx_description
1 polymer ?
#
loop_
_entity_poly.entity_id
_entity_poly.type
_entity_poly.pdbx_seq_one_letter_code
_entity_poly.pdbx_strand_id
1 'polypeptide(L)'
;MSIELFLLIIVVITALGFDFTNGFHDTGNAMATSIASGALSPKAAVALSALLNLVGAFLSTAVAATIAKDLVDAHLVTLELVFAGLVGGIVWNLLTWLLGIPSSSSHALIGGIVGAMIAAVGGHGVNWAGLVSKVVVPAVVAALVATLVAATGTWLVYRITRAWTPNAPSGASGAARSVRRRWCRWRTAPTTPRRRWA
;
A
#
# COMPACT_ATOMS: atom_id res chain seq x y z
N MET A 1 16.59 -12.84 31.70
CA MET A 1 15.55 -12.78 30.64
C MET A 1 15.51 -14.15 29.98
N SER A 2 14.35 -14.78 29.85
CA SER A 2 14.23 -16.04 29.10
C SER A 2 14.44 -15.78 27.61
N ILE A 3 14.92 -16.79 26.87
CA ILE A 3 15.16 -16.71 25.42
C ILE A 3 13.87 -16.35 24.68
N GLU A 4 12.74 -16.91 25.11
CA GLU A 4 11.41 -16.63 24.54
C GLU A 4 11.02 -15.14 24.69
N LEU A 5 11.24 -14.55 25.86
CA LEU A 5 10.94 -13.14 26.10
C LEU A 5 11.85 -12.23 25.25
N PHE A 6 13.11 -12.61 25.07
CA PHE A 6 14.04 -11.90 24.18
C PHE A 6 13.58 -11.94 22.71
N LEU A 7 13.21 -13.11 22.21
CA LEU A 7 12.70 -13.27 20.85
C LEU A 7 11.39 -12.50 20.64
N LEU A 8 10.47 -12.56 21.61
CA LEU A 8 9.22 -11.81 21.56
C LEU A 8 9.46 -10.30 21.44
N ILE A 9 10.36 -9.75 22.26
CA ILE A 9 10.72 -8.32 22.20
C ILE A 9 11.26 -7.96 20.81
N ILE A 10 12.15 -8.78 20.24
CA ILE A 10 12.69 -8.55 18.90
C ILE A 10 11.60 -8.60 17.83
N VAL A 11 10.70 -9.59 17.89
CA VAL A 11 9.58 -9.72 16.96
C VAL A 11 8.68 -8.49 17.03
N VAL A 12 8.34 -8.02 18.24
CA VAL A 12 7.52 -6.81 18.42
C VAL A 12 8.20 -5.58 17.84
N ILE A 13 9.49 -5.37 18.11
CA ILE A 13 10.26 -4.25 17.53
C ILE A 13 10.27 -4.35 16.00
N THR A 14 10.44 -5.55 15.46
CA THR A 14 10.46 -5.79 14.02
C THR A 14 9.08 -5.55 13.40
N ALA A 15 8.00 -5.96 14.06
CA ALA A 15 6.63 -5.69 13.63
C ALA A 15 6.34 -4.19 13.59
N LEU A 16 6.75 -3.43 14.61
CA LEU A 16 6.66 -1.97 14.59
C LEU A 16 7.49 -1.35 13.45
N GLY A 17 8.65 -1.92 13.15
CA GLY A 17 9.46 -1.53 11.99
C GLY A 17 8.75 -1.79 10.66
N PHE A 18 8.09 -2.94 10.51
CA PHE A 18 7.26 -3.25 9.35
C PHE A 18 6.11 -2.26 9.22
N ASP A 19 5.36 -2.00 10.30
CA ASP A 19 4.24 -1.05 10.30
C ASP A 19 4.68 0.37 9.92
N PHE A 20 5.86 0.79 10.36
CA PHE A 20 6.45 2.05 9.96
C PHE A 20 6.74 2.11 8.45
N THR A 21 7.38 1.07 7.89
CA THR A 21 7.60 1.02 6.43
C THR A 21 6.28 0.96 5.65
N ASN A 22 5.28 0.25 6.19
CA ASN A 22 3.95 0.16 5.60
C ASN A 22 3.29 1.56 5.52
N GLY A 23 3.33 2.33 6.61
CA GLY A 23 2.75 3.67 6.66
C GLY A 23 3.35 4.64 5.62
N PHE A 24 4.62 4.48 5.26
CA PHE A 24 5.26 5.29 4.21
C PHE A 24 4.74 4.97 2.81
N HIS A 25 4.60 3.69 2.50
CA HIS A 25 4.01 3.23 1.23
C HIS A 25 2.57 3.71 1.08
N ASP A 26 1.76 3.57 2.14
CA ASP A 26 0.35 3.97 2.13
C ASP A 26 0.18 5.49 2.02
N THR A 27 1.03 6.25 2.73
CA THR A 27 1.02 7.71 2.62
C THR A 27 1.39 8.16 1.21
N GLY A 28 2.39 7.54 0.58
CA GLY A 28 2.76 7.82 -0.81
C GLY A 28 1.60 7.56 -1.78
N ASN A 29 0.96 6.40 -1.67
CA ASN A 29 -0.13 5.99 -2.53
C ASN A 29 -1.39 6.86 -2.35
N ALA A 30 -1.75 7.21 -1.11
CA ALA A 30 -2.98 7.94 -0.81
C ALA A 30 -2.86 9.47 -0.94
N MET A 31 -1.68 10.03 -0.66
CA MET A 31 -1.51 11.50 -0.56
C MET A 31 -0.84 12.14 -1.79
N ALA A 32 -0.29 11.35 -2.72
CA ALA A 32 0.37 11.88 -3.91
C ALA A 32 -0.53 12.83 -4.72
N THR A 33 -1.81 12.52 -4.88
CA THR A 33 -2.78 13.33 -5.64
C THR A 33 -3.10 14.66 -4.93
N SER A 34 -3.32 14.62 -3.62
CA SER A 34 -3.61 15.81 -2.80
C SER A 34 -2.42 16.77 -2.73
N ILE A 35 -1.19 16.23 -2.69
CA ILE A 35 0.04 17.03 -2.72
C ILE A 35 0.28 17.60 -4.13
N ALA A 36 0.13 16.77 -5.18
CA ALA A 36 0.39 17.19 -6.56
C ALA A 36 -0.62 18.24 -7.07
N SER A 37 -1.87 18.20 -6.59
CA SER A 37 -2.89 19.20 -6.89
C SER A 37 -2.72 20.50 -6.10
N GLY A 38 -1.88 20.51 -5.06
CA GLY A 38 -1.70 21.66 -4.17
C GLY A 38 -2.83 21.83 -3.14
N ALA A 39 -3.73 20.84 -3.01
CA ALA A 39 -4.82 20.87 -2.04
C ALA A 39 -4.32 20.77 -0.58
N LEU A 40 -3.24 20.02 -0.36
CA LEU A 40 -2.61 19.87 0.96
C LEU A 40 -1.10 20.11 0.88
N SER A 41 -0.55 20.74 1.93
CA SER A 41 0.90 20.81 2.10
C SER A 41 1.45 19.41 2.45
N PRO A 42 2.71 19.07 2.06
CA PRO A 42 3.27 17.74 2.32
C PRO A 42 3.23 17.33 3.80
N LYS A 43 3.51 18.27 4.72
CA LYS A 43 3.48 18.00 6.17
C LYS A 43 2.07 17.66 6.65
N ALA A 44 1.07 18.43 6.20
CA ALA A 44 -0.32 18.20 6.58
C ALA A 44 -0.84 16.87 6.02
N ALA A 45 -0.46 16.53 4.78
CA ALA A 45 -0.86 15.28 4.15
C ALA A 45 -0.29 14.05 4.87
N VAL A 46 0.98 14.09 5.27
CA VAL A 46 1.61 13.01 6.07
C VAL A 46 0.96 12.91 7.45
N ALA A 47 0.72 14.03 8.15
CA ALA A 47 0.07 14.02 9.46
C ALA A 47 -1.35 13.43 9.40
N LEU A 48 -2.13 13.81 8.38
CA LEU A 48 -3.46 13.26 8.15
C LEU A 48 -3.40 11.75 7.87
N SER A 49 -2.48 11.32 7.01
CA SER A 49 -2.27 9.90 6.71
C SER A 49 -1.91 9.11 7.97
N ALA A 50 -1.00 9.61 8.81
CA ALA A 50 -0.60 8.96 10.05
C ALA A 50 -1.79 8.78 11.01
N LEU A 51 -2.63 9.80 11.18
CA LEU A 51 -3.83 9.73 12.02
C LEU A 51 -4.86 8.74 11.47
N LEU A 52 -5.12 8.77 10.17
CA LEU A 52 -6.08 7.86 9.54
C LEU A 52 -5.60 6.40 9.56
N ASN A 53 -4.31 6.16 9.35
CA ASN A 53 -3.72 4.83 9.47
C ASN A 53 -3.82 4.29 10.90
N LEU A 54 -3.56 5.13 11.90
CA LEU A 54 -3.71 4.76 13.30
C LEU A 54 -5.16 4.38 13.63
N VAL A 55 -6.14 5.20 13.23
CA VAL A 55 -7.57 4.90 13.42
C VAL A 55 -7.98 3.63 12.68
N GLY A 56 -7.54 3.47 11.43
CA GLY A 56 -7.84 2.29 10.62
C GLY A 56 -7.32 0.99 11.23
N ALA A 57 -6.15 1.03 11.88
CA ALA A 57 -5.58 -0.12 12.58
C ALA A 57 -6.49 -0.60 13.72
N PHE A 58 -7.05 0.31 14.52
CA PHE A 58 -7.98 -0.05 15.61
C PHE A 58 -9.33 -0.58 15.11
N LEU A 59 -9.81 -0.12 13.95
CA LEU A 59 -11.07 -0.57 13.35
C LEU A 59 -10.96 -1.94 12.65
N SER A 60 -9.75 -2.36 12.27
CA SER A 60 -9.54 -3.53 11.39
C SER A 60 -9.04 -4.79 12.10
N THR A 61 -9.10 -4.84 13.43
CA THR A 61 -8.61 -5.97 14.25
C THR A 61 -9.28 -7.31 13.90
N ALA A 62 -10.58 -7.28 13.59
CA ALA A 62 -11.33 -8.48 13.19
C ALA A 62 -10.90 -9.05 11.82
N VAL A 63 -10.52 -8.18 10.88
CA VAL A 63 -10.06 -8.61 9.54
C VAL A 63 -8.65 -9.19 9.63
N ALA A 64 -7.77 -8.57 10.43
CA ALA A 64 -6.43 -9.10 10.67
C ALA A 64 -6.46 -10.53 11.25
N ALA A 65 -7.36 -10.77 12.22
CA ALA A 65 -7.49 -12.07 12.87
C ALA A 65 -8.01 -13.19 11.94
N THR A 66 -8.80 -12.85 10.91
CA THR A 66 -9.30 -13.84 9.95
C THR A 66 -8.27 -14.18 8.89
N ILE A 67 -7.50 -13.20 8.40
CA ILE A 67 -6.44 -13.43 7.41
C ILE A 67 -5.31 -14.27 8.02
N ALA A 68 -4.88 -13.98 9.25
CA ALA A 68 -3.75 -14.68 9.86
C ALA A 68 -3.96 -16.19 10.01
N LYS A 69 -5.19 -16.64 10.29
CA LYS A 69 -5.52 -18.06 10.52
C LYS A 69 -5.64 -18.89 9.25
N ASP A 70 -5.96 -18.25 8.12
CA ASP A 70 -6.29 -18.95 6.88
C ASP A 70 -5.08 -19.17 5.96
N LEU A 71 -3.92 -18.55 6.25
CA LEU A 71 -2.75 -18.58 5.36
C LEU A 71 -1.76 -19.70 5.67
N VAL A 72 -1.56 -19.99 6.95
CA VAL A 72 -0.53 -20.92 7.45
C VAL A 72 -1.10 -21.74 8.60
N ASP A 73 -0.61 -22.96 8.78
CA ASP A 73 -1.01 -23.77 9.93
C ASP A 73 -0.49 -23.13 11.22
N ALA A 74 -1.40 -22.64 12.07
CA ALA A 74 -1.06 -21.95 13.31
C ALA A 74 -0.24 -22.82 14.27
N HIS A 75 -0.31 -24.16 14.17
CA HIS A 75 0.49 -25.06 15.00
C HIS A 75 1.97 -25.10 14.60
N LEU A 76 2.30 -24.67 13.38
CA LEU A 76 3.67 -24.64 12.85
C LEU A 76 4.31 -23.25 12.93
N VAL A 77 3.55 -22.23 13.34
CA VAL A 77 4.05 -20.86 13.44
C VAL A 77 4.85 -20.67 14.73
N THR A 78 6.15 -20.39 14.57
CA THR A 78 7.04 -20.02 15.69
C THR A 78 7.43 -18.54 15.65
N LEU A 79 7.98 -18.02 16.75
CA LEU A 79 8.45 -16.63 16.83
C LEU A 79 9.56 -16.34 15.79
N GLU A 80 10.45 -17.30 15.55
CA GLU A 80 11.53 -17.22 14.56
C GLU A 80 10.97 -17.11 13.14
N LEU A 81 9.88 -17.83 12.87
CA LEU A 81 9.21 -17.82 11.58
C LEU A 81 8.53 -16.47 11.32
N VAL A 82 7.82 -15.95 12.31
CA VAL A 82 7.20 -14.62 12.24
C VAL A 82 8.29 -13.56 12.07
N PHE A 83 9.39 -13.65 12.80
CA PHE A 83 10.54 -12.77 12.65
C PHE A 83 11.10 -12.81 11.22
N ALA A 84 11.38 -14.00 10.68
CA ALA A 84 11.89 -14.16 9.33
C ALA A 84 10.91 -13.62 8.27
N GLY A 85 9.61 -13.84 8.46
CA GLY A 85 8.57 -13.32 7.58
C GLY A 85 8.47 -11.79 7.60
N LEU A 86 8.54 -11.19 8.79
CA LEU A 86 8.58 -9.73 8.96
C LEU A 86 9.82 -9.13 8.32
N VAL A 87 11.00 -9.72 8.52
CA VAL A 87 12.24 -9.27 7.89
C VAL A 87 12.13 -9.35 6.37
N GLY A 88 11.60 -10.46 5.82
CA GLY A 88 11.35 -10.60 4.38
C GLY A 88 10.42 -9.50 3.83
N GLY A 89 9.32 -9.23 4.54
CA GLY A 89 8.39 -8.15 4.19
C GLY A 89 9.04 -6.77 4.24
N ILE A 90 9.81 -6.45 5.29
CA ILE A 90 10.54 -5.18 5.43
C ILE A 90 11.56 -5.01 4.31
N VAL A 91 12.37 -6.03 4.05
CA VAL A 91 13.38 -5.99 2.98
C VAL A 91 12.70 -5.71 1.63
N TRP A 92 11.59 -6.37 1.34
CA TRP A 92 10.83 -6.11 0.11
C TRP A 92 10.24 -4.70 0.06
N ASN A 93 9.67 -4.21 1.16
CA ASN A 93 9.16 -2.84 1.27
C ASN A 93 10.26 -1.81 1.02
N LEU A 94 11.43 -1.98 1.63
CA LEU A 94 12.56 -1.06 1.47
C LEU A 94 13.14 -1.12 0.05
N LEU A 95 13.22 -2.33 -0.53
CA LEU A 95 13.70 -2.52 -1.90
C LEU A 95 12.80 -1.83 -2.92
N THR A 96 11.49 -2.10 -2.84
CA THR A 96 10.52 -1.50 -3.77
C THR A 96 10.44 0.01 -3.60
N TRP A 97 10.55 0.51 -2.37
CA TRP A 97 10.66 1.93 -2.09
C TRP A 97 11.92 2.54 -2.74
N LEU A 98 13.09 1.91 -2.56
CA LEU A 98 14.35 2.39 -3.12
C LEU A 98 14.31 2.43 -4.67
N LEU A 99 13.60 1.49 -5.27
CA LEU A 99 13.41 1.40 -6.73
C LEU A 99 12.23 2.25 -7.24
N GLY A 100 11.45 2.88 -6.36
CA GLY A 100 10.26 3.65 -6.72
C GLY A 100 9.14 2.81 -7.35
N ILE A 101 9.08 1.51 -7.05
CA ILE A 101 8.09 0.59 -7.57
C ILE A 101 6.85 0.61 -6.65
N PRO A 102 5.64 0.89 -7.17
CA PRO A 102 4.43 0.77 -6.36
C PRO A 102 4.23 -0.68 -5.94
N SER A 103 4.20 -0.92 -4.63
CA SER A 103 4.12 -2.25 -4.03
C SER A 103 3.04 -2.29 -2.94
N SER A 104 2.51 -3.49 -2.67
CA SER A 104 1.58 -3.75 -1.59
C SER A 104 2.32 -4.37 -0.40
N SER A 105 2.41 -3.66 0.72
CA SER A 105 3.05 -4.15 1.93
C SER A 105 2.36 -5.41 2.49
N SER A 106 1.03 -5.51 2.37
CA SER A 106 0.30 -6.71 2.80
C SER A 106 0.75 -7.95 2.02
N HIS A 107 0.93 -7.84 0.71
CA HIS A 107 1.48 -8.93 -0.10
C HIS A 107 2.95 -9.20 0.19
N ALA A 108 3.73 -8.16 0.52
CA ALA A 108 5.11 -8.31 0.96
C ALA A 108 5.20 -9.14 2.25
N LEU A 109 4.34 -8.85 3.24
CA LEU A 109 4.28 -9.61 4.50
C LEU A 109 3.82 -11.05 4.28
N ILE A 110 2.75 -11.25 3.50
CA ILE A 110 2.26 -12.59 3.17
C ILE A 110 3.35 -13.40 2.45
N GLY A 111 4.01 -12.81 1.46
CA GLY A 111 5.13 -13.44 0.76
C GLY A 111 6.31 -13.76 1.68
N GLY A 112 6.63 -12.86 2.62
CA GLY A 112 7.64 -13.08 3.65
C GLY A 112 7.30 -14.27 4.55
N ILE A 113 6.09 -14.33 5.09
CA ILE A 113 5.62 -15.43 5.96
C ILE A 113 5.58 -16.75 5.18
N VAL A 114 5.01 -16.76 3.97
CA VAL A 114 4.96 -17.96 3.11
C VAL A 114 6.37 -18.45 2.78
N GLY A 115 7.30 -17.54 2.45
CA GLY A 115 8.69 -17.88 2.20
C GLY A 115 9.38 -18.49 3.44
N ALA A 116 9.15 -17.90 4.61
CA ALA A 116 9.66 -18.42 5.88
C ALA A 116 9.09 -19.81 6.22
N MET A 117 7.78 -20.03 6.01
CA MET A 117 7.13 -21.35 6.16
C MET A 117 7.76 -22.40 5.24
N ILE A 118 7.94 -22.07 3.96
CA ILE A 118 8.54 -22.99 2.99
C ILE A 118 9.98 -23.32 3.37
N ALA A 119 10.75 -22.35 3.86
CA ALA A 119 12.12 -22.59 4.29
C ALA A 119 12.21 -23.42 5.58
N ALA A 120 11.29 -23.23 6.52
CA ALA A 120 11.32 -23.90 7.83
C ALA A 120 10.73 -25.32 7.79
N VAL A 121 9.60 -25.50 7.11
CA VAL A 121 8.82 -26.75 7.15
C VAL A 121 8.58 -27.33 5.75
N GLY A 122 8.78 -26.56 4.69
CA GLY A 122 8.48 -26.97 3.32
C GLY A 122 7.08 -26.59 2.87
N GLY A 123 6.75 -26.89 1.61
CA GLY A 123 5.51 -26.42 0.98
C GLY A 123 4.21 -26.94 1.60
N HIS A 124 4.25 -27.94 2.47
CA HIS A 124 3.06 -28.49 3.13
C HIS A 124 2.62 -27.67 4.36
N GLY A 125 3.47 -26.80 4.90
CA GLY A 125 3.11 -25.88 5.98
C GLY A 125 2.25 -24.69 5.50
N VAL A 126 2.10 -24.52 4.18
CA VAL A 126 1.34 -23.43 3.57
C VAL A 126 -0.04 -23.93 3.15
N ASN A 127 -1.08 -23.22 3.55
CA ASN A 127 -2.43 -23.48 3.05
C ASN A 127 -2.60 -22.84 1.66
N TRP A 128 -2.28 -23.59 0.61
CA TRP A 128 -2.36 -23.10 -0.77
C TRP A 128 -3.78 -22.68 -1.19
N ALA A 129 -4.81 -23.39 -0.72
CA ALA A 129 -6.20 -23.03 -1.00
C ALA A 129 -6.58 -21.73 -0.30
N GLY A 130 -6.14 -21.54 0.94
CA GLY A 130 -6.27 -20.29 1.69
C GLY A 130 -5.55 -19.13 1.01
N LEU A 131 -4.30 -19.32 0.59
CA LEU A 131 -3.50 -18.32 -0.12
C LEU A 131 -4.20 -17.83 -1.40
N VAL A 132 -4.71 -18.77 -2.22
CA VAL A 132 -5.42 -18.39 -3.45
C VAL A 132 -6.73 -17.67 -3.14
N SER A 133 -7.55 -18.22 -2.25
CA SER A 133 -8.89 -17.69 -1.99
C SER A 133 -8.92 -16.39 -1.19
N LYS A 134 -7.93 -16.16 -0.31
CA LYS A 134 -7.88 -14.99 0.60
C LYS A 134 -6.91 -13.91 0.14
N VAL A 135 -5.97 -14.22 -0.74
CA VAL A 135 -4.95 -13.27 -1.20
C VAL A 135 -5.07 -13.04 -2.69
N VAL A 136 -4.88 -14.09 -3.49
CA VAL A 136 -4.81 -13.95 -4.96
C VAL A 136 -6.14 -13.50 -5.55
N VAL A 137 -7.24 -14.18 -5.21
CA VAL A 137 -8.56 -13.85 -5.74
C VAL A 137 -8.99 -12.43 -5.32
N PRO A 138 -8.94 -12.05 -4.02
CA PRO A 138 -9.28 -10.69 -3.61
C PRO A 138 -8.38 -9.63 -4.23
N ALA A 139 -7.08 -9.89 -4.44
CA ALA A 139 -6.18 -8.93 -5.08
C ALA A 139 -6.60 -8.61 -6.53
N VAL A 140 -6.92 -9.64 -7.32
CA VAL A 140 -7.40 -9.46 -8.70
C VAL A 140 -8.76 -8.79 -8.73
N VAL A 141 -9.70 -9.25 -7.89
CA VAL A 141 -11.05 -8.66 -7.81
C VAL A 141 -10.97 -7.20 -7.37
N ALA A 142 -10.16 -6.87 -6.37
CA ALA A 142 -9.98 -5.51 -5.90
C ALA A 142 -9.42 -4.59 -7.00
N ALA A 143 -8.45 -5.05 -7.79
CA ALA A 143 -7.92 -4.26 -8.90
C ALA A 143 -8.99 -3.96 -9.97
N LEU A 144 -9.81 -4.95 -10.31
CA LEU A 144 -10.90 -4.79 -11.29
C LEU A 144 -11.98 -3.84 -10.77
N VAL A 145 -12.44 -4.06 -9.53
CA VAL A 145 -13.46 -3.23 -8.89
C VAL A 145 -12.97 -1.80 -8.71
N ALA A 146 -11.74 -1.60 -8.22
CA ALA A 146 -11.15 -0.28 -8.07
C ALA A 146 -11.07 0.47 -9.41
N THR A 147 -10.69 -0.22 -10.49
CA THR A 147 -10.65 0.36 -11.83
C THR A 147 -12.03 0.76 -12.31
N LEU A 148 -13.03 -0.09 -12.11
CA LEU A 148 -14.43 0.20 -12.48
C LEU A 148 -14.97 1.39 -11.70
N VAL A 149 -14.78 1.41 -10.37
CA VAL A 149 -15.22 2.51 -9.49
C VAL A 149 -14.51 3.82 -9.86
N ALA A 150 -13.19 3.79 -10.11
CA ALA A 150 -12.44 4.96 -10.52
C ALA A 150 -12.92 5.50 -11.89
N ALA A 151 -13.15 4.61 -12.86
CA ALA A 151 -13.63 4.99 -14.19
C ALA A 151 -15.03 5.60 -14.15
N THR A 152 -15.96 4.93 -13.44
CA THR A 152 -17.35 5.39 -13.29
C THR A 152 -17.44 6.68 -12.48
N GLY A 153 -16.71 6.79 -11.38
CA GLY A 153 -16.65 8.01 -10.56
C GLY A 153 -16.10 9.19 -11.37
N THR A 154 -15.00 8.97 -12.12
CA THR A 154 -14.44 9.99 -13.00
C THR A 154 -15.45 10.42 -14.07
N TRP A 155 -16.08 9.46 -14.75
CA TRP A 155 -17.11 9.74 -15.76
C TRP A 155 -18.27 10.55 -15.20
N LEU A 156 -18.76 10.20 -14.00
CA LEU A 156 -19.87 10.88 -13.34
C LEU A 156 -19.50 12.34 -12.99
N VAL A 157 -18.31 12.56 -12.43
CA VAL A 157 -17.80 13.92 -12.13
C VAL A 157 -17.76 14.78 -13.39
N TYR A 158 -17.25 14.24 -14.52
CA TYR A 158 -17.25 14.95 -15.80
C TYR A 158 -18.67 15.18 -16.34
N ARG A 159 -19.58 14.22 -16.17
CA ARG A 159 -20.97 14.35 -16.65
C ARG A 159 -21.71 15.46 -15.91
N ILE A 160 -21.56 15.52 -14.59
CA ILE A 160 -22.19 16.54 -13.74
C ILE A 160 -21.57 17.90 -14.04
N THR A 161 -20.25 18.06 -13.96
CA THR A 161 -19.60 19.38 -14.17
C THR A 161 -19.88 19.98 -15.55
N ARG A 162 -20.08 19.16 -16.59
CA ARG A 162 -20.52 19.62 -17.91
C ARG A 162 -21.93 20.22 -17.92
N ALA A 163 -22.83 19.81 -17.02
CA ALA A 163 -24.17 20.38 -16.91
C ALA A 163 -24.18 21.78 -16.26
N TRP A 164 -23.17 22.10 -15.44
CA TRP A 164 -23.05 23.37 -14.73
C TRP A 164 -22.22 24.44 -15.47
N THR A 165 -21.61 24.10 -16.62
CA THR A 165 -20.93 25.05 -17.51
C THR A 165 -21.50 25.03 -18.93
N PRO A 166 -22.75 25.52 -19.15
CA PRO A 166 -23.36 25.51 -20.49
C PRO A 166 -22.66 26.45 -21.49
N ASN A 167 -21.99 27.49 -21.00
CA ASN A 167 -21.36 28.55 -21.81
C ASN A 167 -19.86 28.73 -21.49
N ALA A 168 -19.11 27.63 -21.35
CA ALA A 168 -17.65 27.78 -21.38
C ALA A 168 -17.27 28.18 -22.82
N PRO A 169 -16.67 29.37 -23.06
CA PRO A 169 -16.26 29.78 -24.40
C PRO A 169 -15.36 28.69 -25.00
N SER A 170 -15.25 28.65 -26.34
CA SER A 170 -14.48 27.66 -27.13
C SER A 170 -13.04 27.36 -26.64
N GLY A 171 -12.52 28.14 -25.69
CA GLY A 171 -11.35 27.89 -24.84
C GLY A 171 -11.50 26.89 -23.67
N ALA A 172 -12.61 26.18 -23.45
CA ALA A 172 -12.68 25.04 -22.51
C ALA A 172 -11.71 23.91 -22.90
N SER A 173 -11.49 23.77 -24.20
CA SER A 173 -10.40 23.01 -24.82
C SER A 173 -8.99 23.52 -24.41
N GLY A 174 -8.88 24.76 -23.93
CA GLY A 174 -7.67 25.40 -23.41
C GLY A 174 -7.31 24.94 -22.00
N ALA A 175 -8.27 24.67 -21.12
CA ALA A 175 -8.02 24.09 -19.79
C ALA A 175 -7.55 22.63 -19.92
N ALA A 176 -8.21 21.83 -20.75
CA ALA A 176 -7.75 20.48 -21.08
C ALA A 176 -6.37 20.51 -21.78
N ARG A 177 -6.12 21.48 -22.67
CA ARG A 177 -4.79 21.70 -23.28
C ARG A 177 -3.74 22.20 -22.29
N SER A 178 -4.11 22.98 -21.27
CA SER A 178 -3.17 23.49 -20.26
C SER A 178 -2.80 22.40 -19.24
N VAL A 179 -3.76 21.55 -18.87
CA VAL A 179 -3.52 20.32 -18.09
C VAL A 179 -2.65 19.37 -18.91
N ARG A 180 -2.96 19.14 -20.20
CA ARG A 180 -2.14 18.32 -21.10
C ARG A 180 -0.72 18.89 -21.28
N ARG A 181 -0.57 20.21 -21.43
CA ARG A 181 0.74 20.89 -21.50
C ARG A 181 1.50 20.79 -20.18
N ARG A 182 0.84 20.93 -19.02
CA ARG A 182 1.47 20.70 -17.71
C ARG A 182 1.91 19.26 -17.53
N TRP A 183 1.09 18.29 -17.92
CA TRP A 183 1.42 16.87 -17.89
C TRP A 183 2.60 16.53 -18.82
N CYS A 184 2.61 17.05 -20.06
CA CYS A 184 3.75 16.91 -20.97
C CYS A 184 5.01 17.56 -20.41
N ARG A 185 4.91 18.76 -19.81
CA ARG A 185 6.05 19.45 -19.18
C ARG A 185 6.58 18.72 -17.95
N TRP A 186 5.73 18.01 -17.22
CA TRP A 186 6.12 17.12 -16.12
C TRP A 186 6.85 15.88 -16.66
N ARG A 187 6.38 15.31 -17.78
CA ARG A 187 7.02 14.16 -18.46
C ARG A 187 8.39 14.47 -19.06
N THR A 188 8.58 15.69 -19.56
CA THR A 188 9.82 16.13 -20.22
C THR A 188 10.70 17.00 -19.31
N ALA A 189 10.32 17.18 -18.04
CA ALA A 189 11.19 17.86 -17.10
C ALA A 189 12.45 17.00 -16.92
N PRO A 190 13.67 17.56 -17.11
CA PRO A 190 14.89 16.79 -16.88
C PRO A 190 14.84 16.27 -15.45
N THR A 191 15.07 14.97 -15.31
CA THR A 191 15.25 14.25 -14.04
C THR A 191 16.50 14.79 -13.36
N THR A 192 16.43 16.04 -12.88
CA THR A 192 17.36 16.51 -11.88
C THR A 192 17.15 15.60 -10.68
N PRO A 193 18.21 14.98 -10.12
CA PRO A 193 18.08 14.15 -8.94
C PRO A 193 17.71 15.08 -7.79
N ARG A 194 16.41 15.36 -7.63
CA ARG A 194 15.89 16.10 -6.50
C ARG A 194 16.01 15.18 -5.30
N ARG A 195 17.14 15.32 -4.61
CA ARG A 195 17.28 15.20 -3.16
C ARG A 195 16.14 15.96 -2.47
N ARG A 196 14.94 15.37 -2.40
CA ARG A 196 13.76 15.89 -1.68
C ARG A 196 12.87 14.76 -1.18
N TRP A 197 13.49 13.64 -0.82
CA TRP A 197 12.91 12.61 0.04
C TRP A 197 14.03 12.11 0.97
N ALA A 198 14.40 12.99 1.89
CA ALA A 198 15.07 12.71 3.15
C ALA A 198 14.43 13.65 4.18
#